data_AF-A0A924JU48-F1
#
_entry.id   AF-A0A924JU48-F1
#
_cell.length_a   1.000
_cell.length_b   1.000
_cell.length_c   1.000
_cell.angle_alpha   90.00
_cell.angle_beta   90.00
_cell.angle_gamma   90.00
#
_symmetry.space_group_name_H-M   'P 1'
#
loop_
_entity.id
_entity.type
_entity.pdbx_description
1 polymer ?
#
loop_
_entity_poly.entity_id
_entity_poly.type
_entity_poly.pdbx_seq_one_letter_code
_entity_poly.pdbx_strand_id
1 'polypeptide(L)'
;MDLLGIINSIAVTGALLAAIWQLRESNKSARTRDESQRTERALALYRDLVAEGPAAEAFHRLSVYLRREGSMTAGRTSWRLLKNSDLDAGGLLDPSAPDKQQLFADLYTILWFFERTEISRASKIVNPELLMRTLGFHFWWWGQILVDLDAPKASGSIHALSIIAQEWAIETKNLDIWRSSCTFDFDGGPGKTQLQSSVDDLNLVVNP
;
A
#
# COMPACT_ATOMS: atom_id res chain seq x y z
N MET A 1 -48.03 -47.35 -0.70
CA MET A 1 -47.34 -46.07 -0.49
C MET A 1 -48.33 -45.14 0.16
N ASP A 2 -48.04 -44.67 1.36
CA ASP A 2 -48.96 -43.82 2.13
C ASP A 2 -48.86 -42.37 1.64
N LEU A 3 -50.00 -41.75 1.36
CA LEU A 3 -50.09 -40.41 0.76
C LEU A 3 -49.48 -39.34 1.69
N LEU A 4 -49.58 -39.58 3.00
CA LEU A 4 -48.94 -38.78 4.05
C LEU A 4 -47.39 -38.85 4.00
N GLY A 5 -46.83 -40.00 3.63
CA GLY A 5 -45.38 -40.17 3.49
C GLY A 5 -44.80 -39.37 2.31
N ILE A 6 -45.55 -39.30 1.21
CA ILE A 6 -45.18 -38.49 0.03
C ILE A 6 -45.21 -37.00 0.38
N ILE A 7 -46.25 -36.55 1.07
CA ILE A 7 -46.39 -35.15 1.50
C ILE A 7 -45.26 -34.74 2.45
N ASN A 8 -44.94 -35.57 3.45
CA ASN A 8 -43.83 -35.30 4.37
C ASN A 8 -42.48 -35.26 3.64
N SER A 9 -42.25 -36.16 2.68
CA SER A 9 -41.00 -36.15 1.90
C SER A 9 -40.84 -34.88 1.06
N ILE A 10 -41.93 -34.38 0.46
CA ILE A 10 -41.93 -33.13 -0.30
C ILE A 10 -41.67 -31.94 0.63
N ALA A 11 -42.32 -31.89 1.80
CA ALA A 11 -42.13 -30.83 2.78
C ALA A 11 -40.69 -30.75 3.30
N VAL A 12 -40.10 -31.90 3.65
CA VAL A 12 -38.70 -31.98 4.12
C VAL A 12 -37.72 -31.56 3.02
N THR A 13 -37.95 -32.00 1.78
CA THR A 13 -37.11 -31.62 0.64
C THR A 13 -37.20 -30.11 0.35
N GLY A 14 -38.41 -29.54 0.40
CA GLY A 14 -38.62 -28.10 0.24
C GLY A 14 -37.93 -27.27 1.33
N ALA A 15 -38.02 -27.70 2.60
CA ALA A 15 -37.34 -27.04 3.71
C ALA A 15 -35.81 -27.10 3.57
N LEU A 16 -35.25 -28.24 3.12
CA LEU A 16 -33.82 -28.40 2.88
C LEU A 16 -33.31 -27.47 1.78
N LEU A 17 -34.06 -27.35 0.67
CA LEU A 17 -33.72 -26.45 -0.43
C LEU A 17 -33.76 -24.98 0.00
N ALA A 18 -34.75 -24.58 0.79
CA ALA A 18 -34.85 -23.24 1.35
C ALA A 18 -33.66 -22.93 2.28
N ALA A 19 -33.27 -23.87 3.15
CA ALA A 19 -32.11 -23.72 4.03
C ALA A 19 -30.79 -23.59 3.25
N ILE A 20 -30.60 -24.40 2.19
CA ILE A 20 -29.43 -24.30 1.30
C ILE A 20 -29.40 -22.94 0.58
N TRP A 21 -30.56 -22.47 0.10
CA TRP A 21 -30.66 -21.17 -0.56
C TRP A 21 -30.35 -20.02 0.41
N GLN A 22 -30.90 -20.07 1.63
CA GLN A 22 -30.65 -19.07 2.66
C GLN A 22 -29.18 -19.06 3.11
N LEU A 23 -28.54 -20.24 3.22
CA LEU A 23 -27.10 -20.34 3.46
C LEU A 23 -26.27 -19.76 2.32
N ARG A 24 -26.66 -20.01 1.06
CA ARG A 24 -26.00 -19.41 -0.11
C ARG A 24 -26.11 -17.90 -0.11
N GLU A 25 -27.28 -17.35 0.18
CA GLU A 25 -27.50 -15.91 0.21
C GLU A 25 -26.78 -15.25 1.39
N SER A 26 -26.79 -15.88 2.57
CA SER A 26 -26.01 -15.44 3.74
C SER A 26 -24.51 -15.45 3.44
N ASN A 27 -24.01 -16.50 2.77
CA ASN A 27 -22.60 -16.58 2.37
C ASN A 27 -22.24 -15.54 1.32
N LYS A 28 -23.15 -15.24 0.38
CA LYS A 28 -22.96 -14.18 -0.61
C LYS A 28 -22.88 -12.81 0.06
N SER A 29 -23.79 -12.53 1.00
CA SER A 29 -23.79 -11.29 1.79
C SER A 29 -22.56 -11.17 2.70
N ALA A 30 -22.10 -12.27 3.29
CA ALA A 30 -20.86 -12.29 4.08
C ALA A 30 -19.64 -11.97 3.20
N ARG A 31 -19.52 -12.60 2.02
CA ARG A 31 -18.43 -12.34 1.08
C ARG A 31 -18.40 -10.91 0.57
N THR A 32 -19.56 -10.30 0.29
CA THR A 32 -19.59 -8.90 -0.14
C THR A 32 -19.19 -7.94 0.97
N ARG A 33 -19.58 -8.22 2.22
CA ARG A 33 -19.12 -7.45 3.39
C ARG A 33 -17.62 -7.59 3.60
N ASP A 34 -17.07 -8.80 3.50
CA ASP A 34 -15.64 -9.04 3.63
C ASP A 34 -14.84 -8.29 2.57
N GLU A 35 -15.32 -8.26 1.33
CA GLU A 35 -14.67 -7.55 0.23
C GLU A 35 -14.75 -6.02 0.38
N SER A 36 -15.88 -5.49 0.85
CA SER A 36 -16.02 -4.07 1.22
C SER A 36 -15.01 -3.70 2.30
N GLN A 37 -14.90 -4.52 3.35
CA GLN A 37 -13.94 -4.26 4.44
C GLN A 37 -12.50 -4.29 3.96
N ARG A 38 -12.15 -5.22 3.06
CA ARG A 38 -10.80 -5.28 2.45
C ARG A 38 -10.48 -4.04 1.63
N THR A 39 -11.47 -3.53 0.91
CA THR A 39 -11.38 -2.30 0.11
C THR A 39 -11.21 -1.08 1.01
N GLU A 40 -12.05 -0.93 2.04
CA GLU A 40 -11.96 0.14 3.04
C GLU A 40 -10.60 0.16 3.74
N ARG A 41 -10.07 -1.02 4.12
CA ARG A 41 -8.75 -1.12 4.75
C ARG A 41 -7.62 -0.73 3.82
N ALA A 42 -7.69 -1.08 2.53
CA ALA A 42 -6.70 -0.61 1.54
C ALA A 42 -6.75 0.91 1.38
N LEU A 43 -7.95 1.50 1.32
CA LEU A 43 -8.14 2.96 1.26
C LEU A 43 -7.68 3.66 2.54
N ALA A 44 -7.83 3.03 3.70
CA ALA A 44 -7.32 3.57 4.96
C ALA A 44 -5.78 3.63 4.96
N LEU A 45 -5.10 2.59 4.47
CA LEU A 45 -3.64 2.62 4.28
C LEU A 45 -3.22 3.68 3.26
N TYR A 46 -3.97 3.84 2.18
CA TYR A 46 -3.72 4.91 1.21
C TYR A 46 -3.86 6.29 1.85
N ARG A 47 -4.90 6.52 2.66
CA ARG A 47 -5.09 7.80 3.36
C ARG A 47 -3.93 8.10 4.31
N ASP A 48 -3.54 7.13 5.14
CA ASP A 48 -2.41 7.24 6.10
C ASP A 48 -1.11 7.68 5.38
N LEU A 49 -0.91 7.19 4.14
CA LEU A 49 0.31 7.43 3.40
C LEU A 49 0.31 8.67 2.51
N VAL A 50 -0.80 8.94 1.81
CA VAL A 50 -0.81 9.90 0.69
C VAL A 50 -1.61 11.15 1.03
N ALA A 51 -2.67 11.01 1.81
CA ALA A 51 -3.60 12.12 2.06
C ALA A 51 -3.29 12.82 3.38
N GLU A 52 -3.31 12.06 4.48
CA GLU A 52 -3.38 12.60 5.84
C GLU A 52 -2.75 11.62 6.81
N GLY A 53 -1.85 12.11 7.67
CA GLY A 53 -1.33 11.34 8.79
C GLY A 53 0.17 11.51 9.01
N PRO A 54 0.68 10.96 10.13
CA PRO A 54 2.11 11.03 10.46
C PRO A 54 3.00 10.40 9.37
N ALA A 55 2.51 9.34 8.70
CA ALA A 55 3.24 8.71 7.61
C ALA A 55 3.32 9.63 6.39
N ALA A 56 2.21 10.20 5.93
CA ALA A 56 2.23 11.16 4.81
C ALA A 56 3.22 12.32 5.04
N GLU A 57 3.22 12.90 6.25
CA GLU A 57 4.15 13.99 6.58
C GLU A 57 5.62 13.51 6.62
N ALA A 58 5.89 12.37 7.25
CA ALA A 58 7.23 11.79 7.32
C ALA A 58 7.76 11.45 5.93
N PHE A 59 6.91 10.84 5.08
CA PHE A 59 7.20 10.57 3.67
C PHE A 59 7.57 11.85 2.95
N HIS A 60 6.76 12.90 3.06
CA HIS A 60 7.03 14.18 2.40
C HIS A 60 8.37 14.79 2.85
N ARG A 61 8.57 14.95 4.16
CA ARG A 61 9.79 15.56 4.71
C ARG A 61 11.04 14.80 4.32
N LEU A 62 11.05 13.47 4.51
CA LEU A 62 12.23 12.66 4.21
C LEU A 62 12.49 12.57 2.70
N SER A 63 11.44 12.48 1.87
CA SER A 63 11.62 12.50 0.40
C SER A 63 12.24 13.82 -0.06
N VAL A 64 11.69 14.97 0.35
CA VAL A 64 12.25 16.28 -0.01
C VAL A 64 13.72 16.40 0.42
N TYR A 65 14.03 15.92 1.62
CA TYR A 65 15.40 15.92 2.14
C TYR A 65 16.34 15.04 1.28
N LEU A 66 15.95 13.80 0.98
CA LEU A 66 16.75 12.88 0.17
C LEU A 66 16.92 13.37 -1.27
N ARG A 67 15.91 14.05 -1.83
CA ARG A 67 16.01 14.70 -3.14
C ARG A 67 17.04 15.83 -3.12
N ARG A 68 16.98 16.68 -2.10
CA ARG A 68 17.91 17.80 -1.94
C ARG A 68 19.35 17.31 -1.82
N GLU A 69 19.59 16.37 -0.91
CA GLU A 69 20.92 15.79 -0.68
C GLU A 69 21.45 15.06 -1.93
N GLY A 70 20.60 14.27 -2.59
CA GLY A 70 20.95 13.58 -3.83
C GLY A 70 21.30 14.55 -4.96
N SER A 71 20.51 15.61 -5.11
CA SER A 71 20.72 16.61 -6.17
C SER A 71 21.96 17.47 -5.93
N MET A 72 22.21 17.86 -4.67
CA MET A 72 23.44 18.56 -4.29
C MET A 72 24.68 17.74 -4.59
N THR A 73 24.64 16.43 -4.33
CA THR A 73 25.77 15.52 -4.56
C THR A 73 25.98 15.26 -6.06
N ALA A 74 24.90 15.08 -6.83
CA ALA A 74 24.97 14.67 -8.23
C ALA A 74 25.07 15.85 -9.23
N GLY A 75 24.77 17.08 -8.80
CA GLY A 75 24.72 18.26 -9.68
C GLY A 75 23.55 18.26 -10.67
N ARG A 76 22.57 17.37 -10.48
CA ARG A 76 21.34 17.22 -11.28
C ARG A 76 20.23 16.63 -10.42
N THR A 77 18.97 16.71 -10.86
CA THR A 77 17.84 16.09 -10.14
C THR A 77 18.12 14.61 -9.90
N SER A 78 18.33 14.27 -8.63
CA SER A 78 18.69 12.92 -8.18
C SER A 78 18.25 12.72 -6.75
N TRP A 79 18.20 11.46 -6.35
CA TRP A 79 17.83 11.02 -5.00
C TRP A 79 19.05 10.45 -4.30
N ARG A 80 19.20 10.74 -3.00
CA ARG A 80 20.18 10.07 -2.16
C ARG A 80 19.64 8.70 -1.77
N LEU A 81 20.42 7.66 -2.04
CA LEU A 81 20.17 6.32 -1.52
C LEU A 81 20.64 6.24 -0.07
N LEU A 82 19.82 5.64 0.79
CA LEU A 82 20.14 5.43 2.20
C LEU A 82 20.94 4.14 2.37
N LYS A 83 21.97 4.21 3.20
CA LYS A 83 22.89 3.10 3.51
C LYS A 83 22.93 2.85 5.01
N ASN A 84 23.43 1.68 5.41
CA ASN A 84 23.62 1.37 6.84
C ASN A 84 24.47 2.45 7.56
N SER A 85 25.50 2.99 6.89
CA SER A 85 26.34 4.05 7.46
C SER A 85 25.59 5.36 7.74
N ASP A 86 24.43 5.58 7.11
CA ASP A 86 23.59 6.73 7.43
C ASP A 86 22.91 6.58 8.81
N LEU A 87 22.79 5.36 9.34
CA LEU A 87 22.21 5.07 10.67
C LEU A 87 23.26 5.02 11.80
N ASP A 88 24.55 4.97 11.45
CA ASP A 88 25.65 4.91 12.41
C ASP A 88 25.85 6.27 13.14
N ALA A 89 26.64 6.26 14.22
CA ALA A 89 27.00 7.48 14.93
C ALA A 89 27.72 8.47 13.99
N GLY A 90 27.26 9.72 13.95
CA GLY A 90 27.69 10.75 13.00
C GLY A 90 27.02 10.67 11.61
N GLY A 91 26.30 9.59 11.31
CA GLY A 91 25.56 9.36 10.07
C GLY A 91 24.41 10.35 9.84
N LEU A 92 23.84 10.34 8.65
CA LEU A 92 22.76 11.27 8.24
C LEU A 92 21.53 11.21 9.15
N LEU A 93 21.24 10.02 9.66
CA LEU A 93 20.08 9.66 10.47
C LEU A 93 20.53 9.18 11.86
N ASP A 94 21.63 9.72 12.38
CA ASP A 94 22.14 9.37 13.70
C ASP A 94 21.09 9.70 14.79
N PRO A 95 20.55 8.69 15.49
CA PRO A 95 19.51 8.90 16.50
C PRO A 95 20.05 9.62 17.77
N SER A 96 21.36 9.64 17.96
CA SER A 96 22.01 10.31 19.10
C SER A 96 22.24 11.81 18.87
N ALA A 97 22.18 12.27 17.63
CA ALA A 97 22.37 13.66 17.24
C ALA A 97 21.04 14.45 17.34
N PRO A 98 20.92 15.47 18.21
CA PRO A 98 19.67 16.19 18.44
C PRO A 98 19.06 16.85 17.18
N ASP A 99 19.90 17.32 16.26
CA ASP A 99 19.51 17.95 15.00
C ASP A 99 18.98 16.94 13.96
N LYS A 100 19.23 15.64 14.15
CA LYS A 100 18.85 14.56 13.23
C LYS A 100 17.70 13.69 13.74
N GLN A 101 17.24 13.93 14.98
CA GLN A 101 16.16 13.16 15.61
C GLN A 101 14.89 13.12 14.76
N GLN A 102 14.51 14.25 14.13
CA GLN A 102 13.31 14.30 13.29
C GLN A 102 13.44 13.42 12.05
N LEU A 103 14.59 13.43 11.37
CA LEU A 103 14.80 12.60 10.17
C LEU A 103 14.80 11.11 10.51
N PHE A 104 15.41 10.75 11.65
CA PHE A 104 15.36 9.37 12.14
C PHE A 104 13.93 8.94 12.50
N ALA A 105 13.17 9.80 13.18
CA ALA A 105 11.77 9.54 13.51
C ALA A 105 10.88 9.42 12.26
N ASP A 106 11.14 10.23 11.23
CA ASP A 106 10.47 10.16 9.94
C ASP A 106 10.76 8.82 9.26
N LEU A 107 12.03 8.41 9.18
CA LEU A 107 12.41 7.09 8.66
C LEU A 107 11.70 5.97 9.43
N TYR A 108 11.71 6.01 10.76
CA TYR A 108 11.05 4.98 11.57
C TYR A 108 9.54 4.91 11.30
N THR A 109 8.88 6.06 11.15
CA THR A 109 7.45 6.14 10.81
C THR A 109 7.16 5.49 9.46
N ILE A 110 8.02 5.74 8.47
CA ILE A 110 7.95 5.15 7.12
C ILE A 110 8.11 3.64 7.19
N LEU A 111 9.17 3.17 7.86
CA LEU A 111 9.46 1.75 8.05
C LEU A 111 8.28 1.01 8.71
N TRP A 112 7.70 1.60 9.75
CA TRP A 112 6.55 1.05 10.47
C TRP A 112 5.29 0.96 9.60
N PHE A 113 5.05 1.96 8.75
CA PHE A 113 3.95 1.92 7.79
C PHE A 113 4.07 0.72 6.84
N PHE A 114 5.27 0.47 6.33
CA PHE A 114 5.54 -0.65 5.43
C PHE A 114 5.37 -2.01 6.10
N GLU A 115 5.83 -2.16 7.34
CA GLU A 115 5.63 -3.36 8.14
C GLU A 115 4.13 -3.65 8.33
N ARG A 116 3.33 -2.65 8.74
CA ARG A 116 1.87 -2.78 8.89
C ARG A 116 1.19 -3.16 7.59
N THR A 117 1.65 -2.59 6.48
CA THR A 117 1.10 -2.85 5.15
C THR A 117 1.41 -4.26 4.69
N GLU A 118 2.63 -4.74 4.92
CA GLU A 118 3.05 -6.12 4.66
C GLU A 118 2.18 -7.10 5.46
N ILE A 119 2.04 -6.88 6.77
CA ILE A 119 1.22 -7.73 7.65
C ILE A 119 -0.24 -7.78 7.18
N SER A 120 -0.80 -6.62 6.79
CA SER A 120 -2.17 -6.52 6.29
C SER A 120 -2.37 -7.30 4.98
N ARG A 121 -1.40 -7.22 4.07
CA ARG A 121 -1.37 -7.98 2.81
C ARG A 121 -1.21 -9.47 3.08
N ALA A 122 -0.24 -9.88 3.88
CA ALA A 122 0.04 -11.28 4.22
C ALA A 122 -1.16 -11.96 4.89
N SER A 123 -1.87 -11.20 5.74
CA SER A 123 -3.08 -11.67 6.43
C SER A 123 -4.34 -11.65 5.54
N LYS A 124 -4.24 -11.25 4.26
CA LYS A 124 -5.37 -11.12 3.32
C LYS A 124 -6.49 -10.22 3.84
N ILE A 125 -6.10 -9.21 4.62
CA ILE A 125 -6.97 -8.23 5.26
C ILE A 125 -7.28 -7.08 4.29
N VAL A 126 -6.44 -6.86 3.28
CA VAL A 126 -6.59 -5.82 2.26
C VAL A 126 -6.76 -6.46 0.88
N ASN A 127 -7.47 -5.78 -0.02
CA ASN A 127 -7.54 -6.18 -1.41
C ASN A 127 -6.17 -5.93 -2.07
N PRO A 128 -5.47 -6.97 -2.58
CA PRO A 128 -4.10 -6.83 -3.07
C PRO A 128 -4.02 -6.02 -4.36
N GLU A 129 -5.02 -6.09 -5.23
CA GLU A 129 -5.04 -5.32 -6.47
C GLU A 129 -5.19 -3.83 -6.17
N LEU A 130 -6.15 -3.47 -5.32
CA LEU A 130 -6.36 -2.08 -4.92
C LEU A 130 -5.15 -1.52 -4.16
N LEU A 131 -4.51 -2.35 -3.33
CA LEU A 131 -3.28 -1.99 -2.64
C LEU A 131 -2.17 -1.62 -3.64
N MET A 132 -1.95 -2.42 -4.68
CA MET A 132 -0.93 -2.12 -5.70
C MET A 132 -1.28 -0.93 -6.57
N ARG A 133 -2.56 -0.78 -6.94
CA ARG A 133 -3.03 0.40 -7.72
C ARG A 133 -2.82 1.71 -6.96
N THR A 134 -3.00 1.72 -5.64
CA THR A 134 -2.95 2.94 -4.84
C THR A 134 -1.57 3.20 -4.23
N LEU A 135 -0.87 2.17 -3.78
CA LEU A 135 0.38 2.29 -3.04
C LEU A 135 1.61 1.70 -3.74
N GLY A 136 1.42 0.98 -4.86
CA GLY A 136 2.49 0.28 -5.56
C GLY A 136 3.66 1.18 -5.96
N PHE A 137 3.38 2.40 -6.41
CA PHE A 137 4.43 3.38 -6.71
C PHE A 137 5.32 3.66 -5.50
N HIS A 138 4.72 3.93 -4.34
CA HIS A 138 5.47 4.21 -3.11
C HIS A 138 6.25 3.00 -2.63
N PHE A 139 5.70 1.79 -2.77
CA PHE A 139 6.39 0.55 -2.42
C PHE A 139 7.64 0.35 -3.28
N TRP A 140 7.48 0.48 -4.59
CA TRP A 140 8.59 0.36 -5.53
C TRP A 140 9.64 1.44 -5.28
N TRP A 141 9.22 2.71 -5.14
CA TRP A 141 10.13 3.84 -5.00
C TRP A 141 10.96 3.76 -3.72
N TRP A 142 10.34 3.51 -2.56
CA TRP A 142 11.09 3.33 -1.31
C TRP A 142 12.00 2.11 -1.33
N GLY A 143 11.59 1.05 -2.03
CA GLY A 143 12.47 -0.09 -2.27
C GLY A 143 13.74 0.26 -3.03
N GLN A 144 13.69 1.25 -3.94
CA GLN A 144 14.90 1.74 -4.61
C GLN A 144 15.76 2.59 -3.66
N ILE A 145 15.13 3.46 -2.86
CA ILE A 145 15.84 4.37 -1.92
C ILE A 145 16.56 3.60 -0.81
N LEU A 146 15.96 2.51 -0.33
CA LEU A 146 16.42 1.72 0.81
C LEU A 146 17.12 0.43 0.39
N VAL A 147 17.47 0.27 -0.89
CA VAL A 147 18.06 -0.97 -1.45
C VAL A 147 19.34 -1.41 -0.71
N ASP A 148 20.12 -0.45 -0.22
CA ASP A 148 21.40 -0.68 0.47
C ASP A 148 21.26 -0.70 2.01
N LEU A 149 20.03 -0.78 2.53
CA LEU A 149 19.75 -0.77 3.97
C LEU A 149 19.49 -2.19 4.49
N ASP A 150 20.48 -2.78 5.16
CA ASP A 150 20.42 -4.16 5.70
C ASP A 150 19.81 -4.24 7.10
N ALA A 151 19.09 -3.21 7.56
CA ALA A 151 18.53 -3.15 8.90
C ALA A 151 17.48 -4.29 9.12
N PRO A 152 17.76 -5.28 10.00
CA PRO A 152 17.23 -6.66 9.89
C PRO A 152 15.72 -6.86 10.14
N LYS A 153 14.92 -5.83 10.40
CA LYS A 153 13.45 -5.97 10.59
C LYS A 153 12.62 -5.05 9.72
N ALA A 154 13.13 -3.88 9.38
CA ALA A 154 12.33 -2.84 8.74
C ALA A 154 12.52 -2.79 7.21
N SER A 155 13.72 -3.13 6.71
CA SER A 155 13.95 -3.17 5.27
C SER A 155 13.32 -4.39 4.60
N GLY A 156 13.15 -5.49 5.35
CA GLY A 156 12.55 -6.73 4.84
C GLY A 156 11.16 -6.55 4.25
N SER A 157 10.25 -5.86 4.97
CA SER A 157 8.90 -5.57 4.49
C SER A 157 8.91 -4.67 3.25
N ILE A 158 9.82 -3.70 3.21
CA ILE A 158 9.95 -2.78 2.08
C ILE A 158 10.46 -3.50 0.84
N HIS A 159 11.52 -4.31 0.97
CA HIS A 159 12.03 -5.10 -0.15
C HIS A 159 10.98 -6.07 -0.69
N ALA A 160 10.28 -6.77 0.21
CA ALA A 160 9.21 -7.69 -0.20
C ALA A 160 8.10 -6.95 -0.97
N LEU A 161 7.60 -5.83 -0.43
CA LEU A 161 6.56 -5.03 -1.09
C LEU A 161 7.06 -4.39 -2.40
N SER A 162 8.32 -3.95 -2.45
CA SER A 162 8.93 -3.36 -3.65
C SER A 162 9.05 -4.36 -4.79
N ILE A 163 9.44 -5.60 -4.52
CA ILE A 163 9.52 -6.65 -5.54
C ILE A 163 8.13 -6.91 -6.12
N ILE A 164 7.14 -7.10 -5.26
CA ILE A 164 5.75 -7.34 -5.68
C ILE A 164 5.21 -6.15 -6.49
N ALA A 165 5.47 -4.93 -6.04
CA ALA A 165 5.04 -3.72 -6.74
C ALA A 165 5.71 -3.59 -8.12
N GLN A 166 7.00 -3.93 -8.22
CA GLN A 166 7.72 -3.94 -9.49
C GLN A 166 7.15 -4.97 -10.46
N GLU A 167 6.92 -6.20 -10.01
CA GLU A 167 6.31 -7.26 -10.82
C GLU A 167 4.93 -6.82 -11.34
N TRP A 168 4.09 -6.29 -10.45
CA TRP A 168 2.77 -5.77 -10.80
C TRP A 168 2.85 -4.61 -11.82
N ALA A 169 3.82 -3.71 -11.67
CA ALA A 169 4.00 -2.59 -12.60
C ALA A 169 4.50 -3.03 -13.97
N ILE A 170 5.28 -4.11 -14.04
CA ILE A 170 5.70 -4.71 -15.31
C ILE A 170 4.48 -5.34 -16.00
N GLU A 171 3.71 -6.14 -15.26
CA GLU A 171 2.51 -6.81 -15.77
C GLU A 171 1.48 -5.81 -16.31
N THR A 172 1.28 -4.72 -15.57
CA THR A 172 0.32 -3.65 -15.91
C THR A 172 0.90 -2.55 -16.80
N LYS A 173 2.16 -2.67 -17.23
CA LYS A 173 2.88 -1.69 -18.07
C LYS A 173 2.96 -0.27 -17.46
N ASN A 174 2.94 -0.17 -16.13
CA ASN A 174 3.04 1.09 -15.39
C ASN A 174 4.47 1.45 -14.98
N LEU A 175 5.44 0.54 -15.09
CA LEU A 175 6.80 0.77 -14.57
C LEU A 175 7.49 2.00 -15.19
N ASP A 176 7.34 2.21 -16.49
CA ASP A 176 7.96 3.37 -17.15
C ASP A 176 7.28 4.69 -16.76
N ILE A 177 5.96 4.65 -16.50
CA ILE A 177 5.22 5.79 -15.94
C ILE A 177 5.79 6.12 -14.56
N TRP A 178 5.93 5.14 -13.68
CA TRP A 178 6.50 5.32 -12.33
C TRP A 178 7.92 5.91 -12.38
N ARG A 179 8.79 5.38 -13.25
CA ARG A 179 10.15 5.91 -13.45
C ARG A 179 10.14 7.37 -13.90
N SER A 180 9.25 7.72 -14.83
CA SER A 180 9.12 9.10 -15.28
C SER A 180 8.60 10.02 -14.16
N SER A 181 7.64 9.55 -13.35
CA SER A 181 7.09 10.29 -12.22
C SER A 181 8.14 10.61 -11.16
N CYS A 182 9.15 9.76 -10.93
CA CYS A 182 10.24 10.06 -9.99
C CYS A 182 11.04 11.34 -10.30
N THR A 183 10.93 11.87 -11.53
CA THR A 183 11.58 13.14 -11.91
C THR A 183 10.74 14.37 -11.56
N PHE A 184 9.43 14.20 -11.37
CA PHE A 184 8.46 15.28 -11.18
C PHE A 184 7.80 15.25 -9.80
N ASP A 185 7.61 14.06 -9.24
CA ASP A 185 6.95 13.92 -7.96
C ASP A 185 7.88 14.40 -6.84
N PHE A 186 7.30 14.95 -5.78
CA PHE A 186 7.96 15.54 -4.60
C PHE A 186 8.59 16.94 -4.74
N ASP A 187 8.22 17.73 -5.75
CA ASP A 187 8.86 19.03 -6.03
C ASP A 187 8.32 20.24 -5.25
N GLY A 188 7.34 20.12 -4.34
CA GLY A 188 6.69 21.31 -3.77
C GLY A 188 6.15 22.31 -4.83
N GLY A 189 6.07 21.91 -6.09
CA GLY A 189 5.55 22.68 -7.22
C GLY A 189 4.05 22.42 -7.43
N PRO A 190 3.33 23.30 -8.14
CA PRO A 190 1.88 23.21 -8.27
C PRO A 190 1.51 21.86 -8.90
N GLY A 191 0.72 21.08 -8.15
CA GLY A 191 0.34 19.72 -8.51
C GLY A 191 -0.14 19.65 -9.95
N LYS A 192 0.54 18.85 -10.77
CA LYS A 192 0.02 18.56 -12.11
C LYS A 192 -1.23 17.71 -11.96
N THR A 193 -2.28 18.23 -12.55
CA THR A 193 -3.68 17.84 -12.65
C THR A 193 -3.93 16.42 -13.21
N GLN A 194 -2.99 15.48 -13.08
CA GLN A 194 -3.08 14.14 -13.67
C GLN A 194 -3.50 13.04 -12.68
N LEU A 195 -3.44 13.27 -11.37
CA LEU A 195 -3.99 12.31 -10.39
C LEU A 195 -5.53 12.33 -10.33
N GLN A 196 -6.18 13.37 -10.86
CA GLN A 196 -7.65 13.46 -10.91
C GLN A 196 -8.28 12.43 -11.84
N SER A 197 -7.65 12.10 -12.99
CA SER A 197 -8.21 11.08 -13.89
C SER A 197 -8.19 9.68 -13.28
N SER A 198 -7.16 9.34 -12.50
CA SER A 198 -7.06 8.04 -11.82
C SER A 198 -8.04 7.88 -10.64
N VAL A 199 -8.42 8.98 -9.98
CA VAL A 199 -9.44 8.96 -8.91
C VAL A 199 -10.85 8.88 -9.50
N ASP A 200 -11.09 9.55 -10.62
CA ASP A 200 -12.36 9.45 -11.34
C ASP A 200 -12.57 8.04 -11.93
N ASP A 201 -11.51 7.39 -12.42
CA ASP A 201 -11.55 5.99 -12.86
C ASP A 201 -11.77 5.01 -11.69
N LEU A 202 -11.25 5.30 -10.49
CA LEU A 202 -11.52 4.50 -9.28
C LEU A 202 -12.96 4.68 -8.78
N ASN A 203 -13.53 5.88 -8.89
CA ASN A 203 -14.93 6.14 -8.54
C ASN A 203 -15.91 5.44 -9.49
N LEU A 204 -15.53 5.27 -10.77
CA LEU A 204 -16.31 4.51 -11.76
C LEU A 204 -16.29 2.98 -11.53
N VAL A 205 -15.26 2.45 -10.87
CA VAL A 205 -15.15 1.01 -10.55
C VAL A 205 -15.80 0.65 -9.21
N VAL A 206 -15.82 1.58 -8.25
CA VAL A 206 -16.46 1.37 -6.93
C VAL A 206 -17.98 1.58 -6.99
N ASN A 207 -18.49 2.35 -7.96
CA ASN A 207 -19.91 2.49 -8.26
C ASN A 207 -20.23 1.97 -9.68
N PRO A 208 -20.39 0.64 -9.88
CA PRO A 208 -21.01 0.12 -11.10
C PRO A 208 -22.51 0.46 -11.19
#